data_AF-A0A217EIL4-F1
#
_entry.id   AF-A0A217EIL4-F1
#
_cell.length_a   1.000
_cell.length_b   1.000
_cell.length_c   1.000
_cell.angle_alpha   90.00
_cell.angle_beta   90.00
_cell.angle_gamma   90.00
#
_symmetry.space_group_name_H-M   'P 1'
#
loop_
_entity.id
_entity.type
_entity.pdbx_description
1 polymer ?
#
loop_
_entity_poly.entity_id
_entity_poly.type
_entity_poly.pdbx_seq_one_letter_code
_entity_poly.pdbx_strand_id
1 'polypeptide(L)'
;MNKIQTHYDNLKVSRTAPIEVIRAAYRSLSQKYHPDRNQNSVEANQVMRLVNQAYEVLSDPVKRKKHDEWIARQEEEQTFSPPPPRQPPPRHNNIDLFPLKIKNFVNQCLKILFWIFCIWLIGIIIYVSSKNVLQNKEVKISEPVKNSEINLDKDLQNNLNNTKANYQTSFDCNKAKSNSEILICNTAELAEADLNLEYLINEARNKSDDIIGFNKYIRKEWNYREKNCKDINCLKNWYNKQKLALSNVIQKGYMALIPVPLPETGIIGNSNFEGVAPLQVKIPLTGDSYFLKITNAYTNEYLASYFIRPGEILNVNLPVGSYTIKYALGKEWYGEKYLFGENTYYAKTDQIFNFQFNGYEYNGYSIELIQRQNGNLKSSNINKNQF
;
A
#
# COMPACT_ATOMS: atom_id res chain seq x y z
N MET A 1 -18.98 -8.35 -21.56
CA MET A 1 -18.04 -8.31 -20.42
C MET A 1 -18.34 -9.50 -19.54
N ASN A 2 -17.37 -10.37 -19.31
CA ASN A 2 -17.56 -11.54 -18.46
C ASN A 2 -17.66 -11.08 -17.00
N LYS A 3 -18.85 -11.17 -16.41
CA LYS A 3 -19.05 -10.85 -15.00
C LYS A 3 -18.25 -11.83 -14.14
N ILE A 4 -17.38 -11.31 -13.29
CA ILE A 4 -16.59 -12.12 -12.34
C ILE A 4 -17.53 -12.72 -11.30
N GLN A 5 -17.46 -14.04 -11.11
CA GLN A 5 -18.22 -14.75 -10.07
C GLN A 5 -17.54 -14.53 -8.70
N THR A 6 -18.28 -14.01 -7.72
CA THR A 6 -17.76 -13.68 -6.39
C THR A 6 -18.45 -14.47 -5.27
N HIS A 7 -17.91 -14.42 -4.05
CA HIS A 7 -18.57 -15.00 -2.87
C HIS A 7 -19.97 -14.40 -2.61
N TYR A 8 -20.22 -13.16 -3.00
CA TYR A 8 -21.56 -12.55 -2.91
C TYR A 8 -22.54 -13.23 -3.87
N ASP A 9 -22.09 -13.59 -5.08
CA ASP A 9 -22.89 -14.31 -6.07
C ASP A 9 -23.14 -15.78 -5.64
N ASN A 10 -22.24 -16.37 -4.85
CA ASN A 10 -22.44 -17.71 -4.27
C ASN A 10 -23.50 -17.69 -3.16
N LEU A 11 -23.53 -16.65 -2.32
CA LEU A 11 -24.57 -16.45 -1.31
C LEU A 11 -25.84 -15.77 -1.85
N LYS A 12 -25.87 -15.40 -3.13
CA LYS A 12 -27.02 -14.72 -3.78
C LYS A 12 -27.41 -13.41 -3.08
N VAL A 13 -26.42 -12.63 -2.65
CA VAL A 13 -26.61 -11.34 -1.98
C VAL A 13 -25.87 -10.21 -2.71
N SER A 14 -26.28 -8.97 -2.47
CA SER A 14 -25.58 -7.79 -2.97
C SER A 14 -24.20 -7.64 -2.31
N ARG A 15 -23.24 -7.03 -3.01
CA ARG A 15 -21.93 -6.64 -2.45
C ARG A 15 -22.06 -5.68 -1.26
N THR A 16 -23.10 -4.84 -1.28
CA THR A 16 -23.42 -3.89 -0.20
C THR A 16 -24.25 -4.51 0.93
N ALA A 17 -24.52 -5.83 0.90
CA ALA A 17 -25.37 -6.48 1.89
C ALA A 17 -24.78 -6.34 3.31
N PRO A 18 -25.58 -5.96 4.31
CA PRO A 18 -25.13 -5.91 5.70
C PRO A 18 -24.94 -7.34 6.23
N ILE A 19 -24.19 -7.48 7.33
CA ILE A 19 -23.76 -8.78 7.86
C ILE A 19 -24.94 -9.69 8.24
N GLU A 20 -26.05 -9.12 8.66
CA GLU A 20 -27.29 -9.80 9.00
C GLU A 20 -27.90 -10.50 7.79
N VAL A 21 -27.86 -9.84 6.63
CA VAL A 21 -28.36 -10.40 5.35
C VAL A 21 -27.47 -11.55 4.89
N ILE A 22 -26.15 -11.42 5.05
CA ILE A 22 -25.19 -12.50 4.74
C ILE A 22 -25.46 -13.75 5.61
N ARG A 23 -25.68 -13.56 6.92
CA ARG A 23 -26.03 -14.64 7.84
C ARG A 23 -27.39 -15.28 7.51
N ALA A 24 -28.38 -14.47 7.13
CA ALA A 24 -29.69 -14.97 6.74
C ALA A 24 -29.61 -15.82 5.45
N ALA A 25 -28.88 -15.34 4.45
CA ALA A 25 -28.66 -16.05 3.19
C ALA A 25 -27.93 -17.38 3.40
N TYR A 26 -26.86 -17.38 4.22
CA TYR A 26 -26.14 -18.60 4.57
C TYR A 26 -27.06 -19.63 5.23
N ARG A 27 -27.87 -19.23 6.22
CA ARG A 27 -28.80 -20.16 6.89
C ARG A 27 -29.80 -20.77 5.92
N SER A 28 -30.40 -19.96 5.05
CA SER A 28 -31.36 -20.41 4.04
C SER A 28 -30.74 -21.41 3.05
N LEU A 29 -29.57 -21.07 2.51
CA LEU A 29 -28.87 -21.93 1.54
C LEU A 29 -28.33 -23.20 2.20
N SER A 30 -27.80 -23.11 3.42
CA SER A 30 -27.32 -24.27 4.18
C SER A 30 -28.44 -25.25 4.47
N GLN A 31 -29.62 -24.76 4.86
CA GLN A 31 -30.78 -25.61 5.10
C GLN A 31 -31.27 -26.27 3.81
N LYS A 32 -31.19 -25.58 2.67
CA LYS A 32 -31.59 -26.09 1.36
C LYS A 32 -30.65 -27.18 0.83
N TYR A 33 -29.34 -27.01 1.01
CA TYR A 33 -28.31 -27.88 0.45
C TYR A 33 -27.65 -28.80 1.50
N HIS A 34 -28.23 -28.91 2.71
CA HIS A 34 -27.69 -29.75 3.78
C HIS A 34 -27.58 -31.22 3.34
N PRO A 35 -26.47 -31.91 3.66
CA PRO A 35 -26.27 -33.31 3.30
C PRO A 35 -27.38 -34.22 3.84
N ASP A 36 -27.86 -33.99 5.06
CA ASP A 36 -28.95 -34.78 5.65
C ASP A 36 -30.25 -34.75 4.85
N ARG A 37 -30.52 -33.64 4.14
CA ARG A 37 -31.74 -33.47 3.32
C ARG A 37 -31.53 -33.80 1.84
N ASN A 38 -30.28 -33.86 1.40
CA ASN A 38 -29.88 -34.09 0.00
C ASN A 38 -28.88 -35.25 -0.08
N GLN A 39 -29.21 -36.35 0.60
CA GLN A 39 -28.37 -37.54 0.64
C GLN A 39 -28.14 -38.03 -0.80
N ASN A 40 -26.87 -38.26 -1.14
CA ASN A 40 -26.40 -38.73 -2.46
C ASN A 40 -26.44 -37.72 -3.63
N SER A 41 -26.85 -36.46 -3.44
CA SER A 41 -26.70 -35.44 -4.50
C SER A 41 -25.29 -34.83 -4.47
N VAL A 42 -24.51 -35.13 -5.51
CA VAL A 42 -23.17 -34.56 -5.71
C VAL A 42 -23.25 -33.05 -5.89
N GLU A 43 -24.29 -32.57 -6.58
CA GLU A 43 -24.55 -31.17 -6.88
C GLU A 43 -24.85 -30.40 -5.59
N ALA A 44 -25.73 -30.93 -4.73
CA ALA A 44 -26.03 -30.30 -3.44
C ALA A 44 -24.78 -30.20 -2.56
N ASN A 45 -23.96 -31.24 -2.54
CA ASN A 45 -22.68 -31.24 -1.81
C ASN A 45 -21.66 -30.25 -2.38
N GLN A 46 -21.62 -30.04 -3.69
CA GLN A 46 -20.77 -29.01 -4.31
C GLN A 46 -21.26 -27.60 -3.98
N VAL A 47 -22.56 -27.35 -4.10
CA VAL A 47 -23.17 -26.06 -3.76
C VAL A 47 -22.97 -25.74 -2.28
N MET A 48 -23.15 -26.72 -1.39
CA MET A 48 -22.95 -26.56 0.04
C MET A 48 -21.50 -26.17 0.38
N ARG A 49 -20.52 -26.79 -0.28
CA ARG A 49 -19.10 -26.41 -0.14
C ARG A 49 -18.85 -24.95 -0.55
N LEU A 50 -19.42 -24.50 -1.67
CA LEU A 50 -19.30 -23.12 -2.14
C LEU A 50 -19.97 -22.11 -1.20
N VAL A 51 -21.12 -22.48 -0.63
CA VAL A 51 -21.87 -21.66 0.34
C VAL A 51 -21.07 -21.51 1.64
N ASN A 52 -20.46 -22.58 2.13
CA ASN A 52 -19.62 -22.56 3.34
C ASN A 52 -18.39 -21.67 3.14
N GLN A 53 -17.66 -21.84 2.04
CA GLN A 53 -16.49 -21.01 1.71
C GLN A 53 -16.86 -19.53 1.58
N ALA A 54 -17.96 -19.22 0.91
CA ALA A 54 -18.42 -17.84 0.75
C ALA A 54 -18.80 -17.20 2.09
N TYR A 55 -19.46 -17.94 2.99
CA TYR A 55 -19.79 -17.44 4.31
C TYR A 55 -18.56 -17.25 5.19
N GLU A 56 -17.57 -18.14 5.14
CA GLU A 56 -16.32 -18.01 5.90
C GLU A 56 -15.59 -16.71 5.57
N VAL A 57 -15.58 -16.32 4.30
CA VAL A 57 -14.94 -15.08 3.84
C VAL A 57 -15.79 -13.84 4.15
N LEU A 58 -17.10 -13.89 3.89
CA LEU A 58 -17.97 -12.73 3.99
C LEU A 58 -18.47 -12.42 5.42
N SER A 59 -18.39 -13.38 6.34
CA SER A 59 -18.83 -13.20 7.73
C SER A 59 -17.78 -12.52 8.62
N ASP A 60 -16.50 -12.62 8.27
CA ASP A 60 -15.39 -11.96 8.94
C ASP A 60 -15.09 -10.60 8.30
N PRO A 61 -15.11 -9.47 9.05
CA PRO A 61 -14.91 -8.14 8.47
C PRO A 61 -13.55 -7.96 7.77
N VAL A 62 -12.50 -8.63 8.25
CA VAL A 62 -11.14 -8.52 7.68
C VAL A 62 -11.04 -9.34 6.40
N LYS A 63 -11.55 -10.58 6.38
CA LYS A 63 -11.58 -11.42 5.18
C LYS A 63 -12.48 -10.81 4.10
N ARG A 64 -13.65 -10.27 4.49
CA ARG A 64 -14.58 -9.59 3.58
C ARG A 64 -13.93 -8.38 2.91
N LYS A 65 -13.24 -7.55 3.69
CA LYS A 65 -12.52 -6.39 3.13
C LYS A 65 -11.46 -6.80 2.11
N LYS A 66 -10.66 -7.83 2.39
CA LYS A 66 -9.66 -8.35 1.44
C LYS A 66 -10.29 -8.89 0.16
N HIS A 67 -11.45 -9.55 0.28
CA HIS A 67 -12.21 -10.04 -0.86
C HIS A 67 -12.74 -8.88 -1.73
N ASP A 68 -13.25 -7.82 -1.10
CA ASP A 68 -13.70 -6.61 -1.80
C ASP A 68 -12.55 -5.90 -2.54
N GLU A 69 -11.36 -5.83 -1.91
CA GLU A 69 -10.14 -5.29 -2.55
C GLU A 69 -9.69 -6.14 -3.75
N TRP A 70 -9.79 -7.48 -3.68
CA TRP A 70 -9.48 -8.36 -4.80
C TRP A 70 -10.45 -8.17 -5.96
N ILE A 71 -11.76 -8.07 -5.67
CA ILE A 71 -12.79 -7.79 -6.67
C ILE A 71 -12.49 -6.50 -7.44
N ALA A 72 -12.20 -5.42 -6.72
CA ALA A 72 -11.94 -4.11 -7.33
C ALA A 72 -10.77 -4.17 -8.31
N ARG A 73 -9.69 -4.87 -7.92
CA ARG A 73 -8.51 -5.07 -8.78
C ARG A 73 -8.85 -5.85 -10.05
N GLN A 74 -9.63 -6.92 -9.94
CA GLN A 74 -10.02 -7.71 -11.11
C GLN A 74 -10.94 -6.93 -12.07
N GLU A 75 -11.80 -6.06 -11.52
CA GLU A 75 -12.64 -5.17 -12.34
C GLU A 75 -11.81 -4.10 -13.04
N GLU A 76 -10.80 -3.54 -12.37
CA GLU A 76 -9.83 -2.63 -12.97
C GLU A 76 -9.07 -3.31 -14.12
N GLU A 77 -8.53 -4.51 -13.91
CA GLU A 77 -7.82 -5.29 -14.93
C GLU A 77 -8.67 -5.57 -16.19
N GLN A 78 -9.99 -5.77 -16.02
CA GLN A 78 -10.90 -5.96 -17.16
C GLN A 78 -11.22 -4.65 -17.92
N THR A 79 -11.00 -3.49 -17.31
CA THR A 79 -11.16 -2.18 -17.97
C THR A 79 -9.89 -1.72 -18.70
N PHE A 80 -8.74 -2.31 -18.39
CA PHE A 80 -7.49 -2.06 -19.10
C PHE A 80 -7.35 -2.97 -20.33
N SER A 81 -7.86 -2.51 -21.48
CA SER A 81 -7.37 -3.01 -22.77
C SER A 81 -5.96 -2.45 -22.98
N PRO A 82 -4.91 -3.27 -23.17
CA PRO A 82 -3.59 -2.76 -23.49
C PRO A 82 -3.65 -1.97 -24.82
N PRO A 83 -2.93 -0.84 -24.95
CA PRO A 83 -2.84 -0.15 -26.22
C PRO A 83 -2.24 -1.10 -27.28
N PRO A 84 -2.72 -1.09 -28.52
CA PRO A 84 -2.17 -1.95 -29.57
C PRO A 84 -0.67 -1.70 -29.73
N PRO A 85 0.13 -2.72 -30.09
CA PRO A 85 1.58 -2.61 -30.19
C PRO A 85 1.97 -1.43 -31.10
N ARG A 86 2.89 -0.58 -30.63
CA ARG A 86 3.42 0.52 -31.43
C ARG A 86 4.08 -0.08 -32.67
N GLN A 87 3.52 0.18 -33.84
CA GLN A 87 4.19 -0.11 -35.11
C GLN A 87 5.46 0.76 -35.21
N PRO A 88 6.58 0.22 -35.70
CA PRO A 88 7.78 1.01 -35.94
C PRO A 88 7.46 2.14 -36.94
N PRO A 89 8.08 3.33 -36.79
CA PRO A 89 7.76 4.49 -37.62
C PRO A 89 8.00 4.18 -39.11
N PRO A 90 7.06 4.47 -40.02
CA PRO A 90 7.25 4.26 -41.44
C PRO A 90 8.38 5.16 -41.97
N ARG A 91 9.28 4.60 -42.77
CA ARG A 91 10.24 5.36 -43.57
C ARG A 91 9.48 6.36 -44.44
N HIS A 92 9.85 7.64 -44.32
CA HIS A 92 9.32 8.71 -45.15
C HIS A 92 9.57 8.45 -46.63
N ASN A 93 8.50 8.36 -47.41
CA ASN A 93 8.45 8.82 -48.79
C ASN A 93 7.20 9.69 -48.92
N ASN A 94 7.39 10.94 -49.34
CA ASN A 94 6.32 11.89 -49.62
C ASN A 94 5.51 11.42 -50.85
N ILE A 95 4.18 11.58 -50.80
CA ILE A 95 3.36 12.48 -51.65
C ILE A 95 1.86 12.09 -51.52
N ASP A 96 1.10 13.11 -51.09
CA ASP A 96 -0.30 13.49 -51.37
C ASP A 96 -1.57 12.80 -50.81
N LEU A 97 -2.42 13.75 -50.36
CA LEU A 97 -3.90 13.83 -50.39
C LEU A 97 -4.74 13.24 -49.23
N PHE A 98 -5.19 14.17 -48.37
CA PHE A 98 -6.33 14.05 -47.44
C PHE A 98 -7.67 13.78 -48.17
N PRO A 99 -8.68 13.20 -47.48
CA PRO A 99 -9.75 14.09 -46.98
C PRO A 99 -10.32 13.77 -45.58
N LEU A 100 -10.38 14.83 -44.77
CA LEU A 100 -11.50 15.33 -43.95
C LEU A 100 -12.65 14.37 -43.54
N LYS A 101 -12.71 14.00 -42.24
CA LYS A 101 -14.01 13.65 -41.59
C LYS A 101 -14.14 13.82 -40.06
N ILE A 102 -13.26 14.58 -39.38
CA ILE A 102 -13.32 14.70 -37.90
C ILE A 102 -13.43 16.16 -37.40
N LYS A 103 -13.17 17.17 -38.23
CA LYS A 103 -13.23 18.59 -37.80
C LYS A 103 -14.64 19.13 -37.52
N ASN A 104 -15.71 18.48 -38.01
CA ASN A 104 -17.07 19.03 -37.89
C ASN A 104 -17.77 18.69 -36.56
N PHE A 105 -17.39 17.60 -35.89
CA PHE A 105 -18.06 17.18 -34.65
C PHE A 105 -17.57 18.01 -33.44
N VAL A 106 -16.26 18.23 -33.35
CA VAL A 106 -15.64 19.03 -32.27
C VAL A 106 -16.08 20.50 -32.31
N ASN A 107 -16.24 21.05 -33.52
CA ASN A 107 -16.61 22.46 -33.70
C ASN A 107 -18.11 22.73 -33.43
N GLN A 108 -18.98 21.71 -33.50
CA GLN A 108 -20.39 21.84 -33.10
C GLN A 108 -20.55 21.78 -31.57
N CYS A 109 -19.85 20.88 -30.89
CA CYS A 109 -19.92 20.79 -29.43
C CYS A 109 -19.33 22.04 -28.74
N LEU A 110 -18.25 22.62 -29.27
CA LEU A 110 -17.65 23.83 -28.71
C LEU A 110 -18.58 25.05 -28.80
N LYS A 111 -19.36 25.16 -29.90
CA LYS A 111 -20.34 26.23 -30.10
C LYS A 111 -21.53 26.12 -29.15
N ILE A 112 -22.00 24.90 -28.87
CA ILE A 112 -23.11 24.66 -27.94
C ILE A 112 -22.69 25.00 -26.51
N LEU A 113 -21.49 24.59 -26.09
CA LEU A 113 -20.96 24.91 -24.76
C LEU A 113 -20.73 26.43 -24.58
N PHE A 114 -20.26 27.11 -25.63
CA PHE A 114 -20.13 28.57 -25.62
C PHE A 114 -21.48 29.27 -25.50
N TRP A 115 -22.52 28.79 -26.19
CA TRP A 115 -23.87 29.34 -26.09
C TRP A 115 -24.49 29.18 -24.69
N ILE A 116 -24.32 28.01 -24.08
CA ILE A 116 -24.78 27.74 -22.71
C ILE A 116 -24.07 28.66 -21.72
N PHE A 117 -22.76 28.86 -21.90
CA PHE A 117 -21.97 29.79 -21.08
C PHE A 117 -22.40 31.26 -21.26
N CYS A 118 -22.70 31.70 -22.49
CA CYS A 118 -23.22 33.04 -22.75
C CYS A 118 -24.59 33.27 -22.09
N ILE A 119 -25.50 32.29 -22.15
CA ILE A 119 -26.82 32.38 -21.50
C ILE A 119 -26.67 32.45 -19.97
N TRP A 120 -25.73 31.68 -19.41
CA TRP A 120 -25.42 31.73 -17.98
C TRP A 120 -24.82 33.08 -17.56
N LEU A 121 -23.92 33.65 -18.35
CA LEU A 121 -23.36 34.99 -18.11
C LEU A 121 -24.40 36.12 -18.21
N ILE A 122 -25.30 36.05 -19.20
CA ILE A 122 -26.41 37.03 -19.32
C ILE A 122 -27.32 36.95 -18.09
N GLY A 123 -27.61 35.75 -17.58
CA GLY A 123 -28.34 35.55 -16.33
C GLY A 123 -27.66 36.20 -15.12
N ILE A 124 -26.33 36.11 -15.02
CA ILE A 124 -25.54 36.77 -13.97
C ILE A 124 -25.60 38.30 -14.10
N ILE A 125 -25.50 38.84 -15.32
CA ILE A 125 -25.55 40.29 -15.55
C ILE A 125 -26.93 40.86 -15.17
N ILE A 126 -28.02 40.15 -15.47
CA ILE A 126 -29.38 40.53 -15.07
C ILE A 126 -29.52 40.46 -13.53
N TYR A 127 -28.98 39.41 -12.91
CA TYR A 127 -29.01 39.23 -11.45
C TYR A 127 -28.23 40.31 -10.69
N VAL A 128 -27.05 40.69 -11.18
CA VAL A 128 -26.20 41.73 -10.56
C VAL A 128 -26.79 43.13 -10.77
N SER A 129 -27.43 43.39 -11.93
CA SER A 129 -28.11 44.66 -12.20
C SER A 129 -29.35 44.89 -11.33
N SER A 130 -29.95 43.82 -10.78
CA SER A 130 -31.12 43.90 -9.89
C SER A 130 -30.77 44.22 -8.42
N LYS A 131 -29.48 44.20 -8.01
CA LYS A 131 -29.11 44.37 -6.59
C LYS A 131 -28.25 45.58 -6.24
N ASN A 132 -28.05 46.53 -7.15
CA ASN A 132 -27.37 47.79 -6.84
C ASN A 132 -28.32 48.99 -6.86
N VAL A 133 -29.30 48.98 -5.94
CA VAL A 133 -29.92 50.19 -5.41
C VAL A 133 -30.01 49.98 -3.90
N LEU A 134 -29.06 50.57 -3.17
CA LEU A 134 -29.24 51.29 -1.91
C LEU A 134 -27.85 51.66 -1.36
N GLN A 135 -27.50 52.91 -1.67
CA GLN A 135 -26.62 53.85 -0.99
C GLN A 135 -25.69 53.34 0.11
N ASN A 136 -24.40 53.68 0.01
CA ASN A 136 -23.68 54.16 1.18
C ASN A 136 -22.76 55.34 0.87
N LYS A 137 -22.81 56.27 1.81
CA LYS A 137 -22.33 57.66 1.82
C LYS A 137 -20.82 57.80 1.85
N GLU A 138 -20.40 58.97 1.37
CA GLU A 138 -19.07 59.55 1.29
C GLU A 138 -18.27 59.53 2.61
N VAL A 139 -16.96 59.28 2.48
CA VAL A 139 -15.93 59.51 3.50
C VAL A 139 -15.22 60.82 3.18
N LYS A 140 -15.18 61.75 4.15
CA LYS A 140 -14.42 63.01 4.11
C LYS A 140 -13.08 62.89 4.84
N ILE A 141 -12.13 63.69 4.40
CA ILE A 141 -10.68 63.70 4.64
C ILE A 141 -10.29 64.57 5.86
N SER A 142 -9.25 64.09 6.57
CA SER A 142 -8.21 64.74 7.42
C SER A 142 -8.55 65.76 8.53
N GLU A 143 -7.99 65.57 9.73
CA GLU A 143 -6.84 66.32 10.31
C GLU A 143 -6.48 65.85 11.76
N PRO A 144 -5.33 66.25 12.37
CA PRO A 144 -4.52 65.41 13.26
C PRO A 144 -4.70 65.68 14.77
N VAL A 145 -4.35 64.72 15.63
CA VAL A 145 -4.24 64.93 17.08
C VAL A 145 -2.96 64.30 17.66
N LYS A 146 -2.41 65.03 18.62
CA LYS A 146 -1.07 65.01 19.23
C LYS A 146 -0.72 63.81 20.11
N ASN A 147 0.59 63.64 20.28
CA ASN A 147 1.34 62.83 21.25
C ASN A 147 0.75 62.79 22.66
N SER A 148 0.81 61.61 23.28
CA SER A 148 1.04 61.45 24.73
C SER A 148 1.84 60.17 25.01
N GLU A 149 2.72 60.28 25.99
CA GLU A 149 3.86 59.41 26.30
C GLU A 149 3.45 58.02 26.81
N ILE A 150 4.16 56.97 26.37
CA ILE A 150 4.05 55.60 26.91
C ILE A 150 5.06 55.45 28.04
N ASN A 151 4.55 55.24 29.26
CA ASN A 151 5.32 54.98 30.46
C ASN A 151 5.69 53.48 30.50
N LEU A 152 6.91 53.17 30.04
CA LEU A 152 7.49 51.85 29.94
C LEU A 152 8.09 51.42 31.29
N ASP A 153 7.27 50.90 32.22
CA ASP A 153 7.81 50.03 33.31
C ASP A 153 6.79 49.28 34.19
N LYS A 154 5.51 49.19 33.79
CA LYS A 154 4.50 48.41 34.56
C LYS A 154 3.88 47.22 33.82
N ASP A 155 4.15 47.09 32.53
CA ASP A 155 3.63 45.98 31.71
C ASP A 155 4.57 44.75 31.65
N LEU A 156 5.80 44.88 32.16
CA LEU A 156 6.80 43.80 32.08
C LEU A 156 6.62 42.71 33.15
N GLN A 157 5.95 43.00 34.27
CA GLN A 157 5.79 42.03 35.37
C GLN A 157 4.43 41.31 35.41
N ASN A 158 3.42 41.81 34.70
CA ASN A 158 2.10 41.15 34.61
C ASN A 158 1.94 40.19 33.43
N ASN A 159 2.95 40.06 32.56
CA ASN A 159 2.94 39.11 31.43
C ASN A 159 3.67 37.78 31.69
N LEU A 160 4.32 37.61 32.84
CA LEU A 160 5.11 36.40 33.14
C LEU A 160 4.29 35.26 33.77
N ASN A 161 3.05 35.49 34.20
CA ASN A 161 2.28 34.49 34.95
C ASN A 161 0.90 34.14 34.34
N ASN A 162 0.60 34.48 33.09
CA ASN A 162 -0.66 34.03 32.47
C ASN A 162 -0.69 34.01 30.93
N THR A 163 0.38 33.59 30.27
CA THR A 163 0.35 33.25 28.85
C THR A 163 0.60 31.77 28.68
N LYS A 164 -0.49 31.03 28.45
CA LYS A 164 -0.42 29.65 27.96
C LYS A 164 0.29 29.71 26.61
N ALA A 165 1.59 29.44 26.59
CA ALA A 165 2.39 29.51 25.38
C ALA A 165 1.81 28.54 24.36
N ASN A 166 1.18 29.08 23.30
CA ASN A 166 0.55 28.30 22.25
C ASN A 166 1.47 28.38 21.03
N TYR A 167 2.44 27.48 20.98
CA TYR A 167 3.40 27.42 19.88
C TYR A 167 2.69 26.94 18.60
N GLN A 168 3.20 27.36 17.43
CA GLN A 168 2.67 26.89 16.16
C GLN A 168 2.99 25.40 15.95
N THR A 169 1.99 24.61 15.59
CA THR A 169 2.06 23.15 15.38
C THR A 169 1.36 22.76 14.09
N SER A 170 1.54 21.52 13.62
CA SER A 170 0.83 20.99 12.43
C SER A 170 -0.67 20.75 12.66
N PHE A 171 -1.12 20.83 13.91
CA PHE A 171 -2.50 20.65 14.33
C PHE A 171 -2.99 21.81 15.22
N ASP A 172 -4.30 21.89 15.45
CA ASP A 172 -4.92 22.93 16.27
C ASP A 172 -4.81 22.59 17.76
N CYS A 173 -3.92 23.30 18.47
CA CYS A 173 -3.69 23.11 19.90
C CYS A 173 -4.93 23.35 20.79
N ASN A 174 -5.95 24.07 20.31
CA ASN A 174 -7.21 24.22 21.06
C ASN A 174 -8.06 22.95 21.05
N LYS A 175 -7.76 22.02 20.13
CA LYS A 175 -8.44 20.72 20.00
C LYS A 175 -7.61 19.56 20.53
N ALA A 176 -6.44 19.83 21.12
CA ALA A 176 -5.56 18.83 21.71
C ALA A 176 -6.28 18.06 22.82
N LYS A 177 -6.24 16.73 22.75
CA LYS A 177 -6.88 15.82 23.72
C LYS A 177 -5.90 14.83 24.32
N SER A 178 -4.82 14.50 23.61
CA SER A 178 -3.85 13.52 24.10
C SER A 178 -2.73 14.17 24.90
N ASN A 179 -2.11 13.39 25.80
CA ASN A 179 -0.91 13.84 26.52
C ASN A 179 0.19 14.29 25.56
N SER A 180 0.35 13.58 24.44
CA SER A 180 1.34 13.93 23.42
C SER A 180 1.04 15.28 22.80
N GLU A 181 -0.19 15.52 22.34
CA GLU A 181 -0.62 16.78 21.75
C GLU A 181 -0.46 17.94 22.74
N ILE A 182 -0.85 17.75 24.00
CA ILE A 182 -0.71 18.76 25.05
C ILE A 182 0.77 19.09 25.28
N LEU A 183 1.65 18.09 25.36
CA LEU A 183 3.08 18.31 25.52
C LEU A 183 3.69 19.07 24.34
N ILE A 184 3.29 18.71 23.11
CA ILE A 184 3.75 19.39 21.89
C ILE A 184 3.32 20.86 21.90
N CYS A 185 2.06 21.14 22.20
CA CYS A 185 1.52 22.51 22.21
C CYS A 185 2.20 23.46 23.21
N ASN A 186 2.72 22.92 24.32
CA ASN A 186 3.32 23.71 25.40
C ASN A 186 4.85 23.65 25.42
N THR A 187 5.50 23.04 24.43
CA THR A 187 6.97 22.91 24.37
C THR A 187 7.49 23.39 23.03
N ALA A 188 8.21 24.51 23.00
CA ALA A 188 8.72 25.13 21.78
C ALA A 188 9.46 24.15 20.84
N GLU A 189 10.38 23.37 21.41
CA GLU A 189 11.19 22.39 20.65
C GLU A 189 10.35 21.26 20.06
N LEU A 190 9.32 20.79 20.78
CA LEU A 190 8.43 19.74 20.26
C LEU A 190 7.49 20.30 19.19
N ALA A 191 7.04 21.54 19.34
CA ALA A 191 6.21 22.22 18.34
C ALA A 191 6.98 22.45 17.03
N GLU A 192 8.25 22.88 17.12
CA GLU A 192 9.14 22.98 15.95
C GLU A 192 9.38 21.61 15.29
N ALA A 193 9.64 20.58 16.09
CA ALA A 193 9.82 19.22 15.59
C ALA A 193 8.56 18.69 14.88
N ASP A 194 7.37 19.08 15.34
CA ASP A 194 6.09 18.71 14.73
C ASP A 194 5.90 19.35 13.35
N LEU A 195 6.18 20.65 13.21
CA LEU A 195 6.14 21.36 11.93
C LEU A 195 7.16 20.79 10.93
N ASN A 196 8.38 20.52 11.40
CA ASN A 196 9.42 19.93 10.55
C ASN A 196 9.01 18.52 10.08
N LEU A 197 8.41 17.73 10.97
CA LEU A 197 7.92 16.41 10.61
C LEU A 197 6.84 16.48 9.51
N GLU A 198 5.91 17.44 9.57
CA GLU A 198 4.90 17.63 8.53
C GLU A 198 5.53 17.89 7.16
N TYR A 199 6.53 18.77 7.10
CA TYR A 199 7.28 19.05 5.87
C TYR A 199 7.94 17.78 5.31
N LEU A 200 8.68 17.04 6.16
CA LEU A 200 9.36 15.81 5.77
C LEU A 200 8.38 14.73 5.29
N ILE A 201 7.21 14.61 5.91
CA ILE A 201 6.18 13.65 5.48
C ILE A 201 5.71 13.98 4.07
N ASN A 202 5.45 15.26 3.78
CA ASN A 202 4.99 15.68 2.45
C ASN A 202 6.06 15.47 1.38
N GLU A 203 7.32 15.81 1.69
CA GLU A 203 8.44 15.59 0.77
C GLU A 203 8.68 14.10 0.51
N ALA A 204 8.72 13.28 1.57
CA ALA A 204 8.87 11.83 1.46
C ALA A 204 7.71 11.19 0.69
N ARG A 205 6.47 11.64 0.91
CA ARG A 205 5.30 11.14 0.18
C ARG A 205 5.45 11.35 -1.33
N ASN A 206 5.95 12.51 -1.74
CA ASN A 206 6.15 12.85 -3.15
C ASN A 206 7.28 12.04 -3.82
N LYS A 207 8.19 11.49 -3.02
CA LYS A 207 9.31 10.64 -3.49
C LYS A 207 9.00 9.15 -3.43
N SER A 208 8.03 8.73 -2.62
CA SER A 208 7.75 7.32 -2.34
C SER A 208 7.14 6.60 -3.54
N ASP A 209 7.73 5.47 -3.92
CA ASP A 209 7.20 4.51 -4.90
C ASP A 209 5.92 3.79 -4.40
N ASP A 210 5.75 3.65 -3.09
CA ASP A 210 4.61 3.01 -2.45
C ASP A 210 3.83 3.98 -1.55
N ILE A 211 2.97 4.79 -2.16
CA ILE A 211 2.16 5.78 -1.41
C ILE A 211 1.23 5.10 -0.39
N ILE A 212 0.71 3.90 -0.69
CA ILE A 212 -0.21 3.17 0.19
C ILE A 212 0.54 2.66 1.43
N GLY A 213 1.68 2.01 1.22
CA GLY A 213 2.58 1.59 2.30
C GLY A 213 3.03 2.78 3.15
N PHE A 214 3.35 3.91 2.50
CA PHE A 214 3.74 5.15 3.15
C PHE A 214 2.69 5.67 4.10
N ASN A 215 1.48 5.88 3.62
CA ASN A 215 0.40 6.38 4.46
C ASN A 215 0.07 5.40 5.61
N LYS A 216 0.16 4.09 5.37
CA LYS A 216 -0.04 3.07 6.42
C LYS A 216 1.04 3.16 7.51
N TYR A 217 2.30 3.34 7.13
CA TYR A 217 3.40 3.52 8.07
C TYR A 217 3.24 4.79 8.89
N ILE A 218 3.00 5.94 8.26
CA ILE A 218 2.80 7.22 8.97
C ILE A 218 1.66 7.10 9.99
N ARG A 219 0.55 6.48 9.59
CA ARG A 219 -0.59 6.23 10.50
C ARG A 219 -0.20 5.33 11.68
N LYS A 220 0.57 4.27 11.42
CA LYS A 220 1.05 3.34 12.45
C LYS A 220 1.96 4.06 13.45
N GLU A 221 2.91 4.86 12.99
CA GLU A 221 3.84 5.58 13.85
C GLU A 221 3.15 6.66 14.67
N TRP A 222 2.17 7.37 14.09
CA TRP A 222 1.32 8.30 14.83
C TRP A 222 0.56 7.57 15.96
N ASN A 223 -0.08 6.42 15.67
CA ASN A 223 -0.78 5.64 16.69
C ASN A 223 0.16 5.16 17.79
N TYR A 224 1.39 4.77 17.44
CA TYR A 224 2.41 4.39 18.40
C TYR A 224 2.76 5.56 19.33
N ARG A 225 2.99 6.76 18.79
CA ARG A 225 3.27 7.98 19.57
C ARG A 225 2.16 8.24 20.58
N GLU A 226 0.91 8.24 20.15
CA GLU A 226 -0.25 8.50 21.02
C GLU A 226 -0.38 7.49 22.15
N LYS A 227 -0.09 6.21 21.86
CA LYS A 227 -0.20 5.14 22.84
C LYS A 227 0.96 5.15 23.84
N ASN A 228 2.19 5.30 23.36
CA ASN A 228 3.39 4.96 24.14
C ASN A 228 4.15 6.17 24.71
N CYS A 229 4.09 7.35 24.07
CA CYS A 229 4.79 8.52 24.59
C CYS A 229 3.93 9.32 25.57
N LYS A 230 4.48 9.56 26.77
CA LYS A 230 3.83 10.28 27.87
C LYS A 230 4.69 11.40 28.46
N ASP A 231 5.90 11.58 27.95
CA ASP A 231 6.85 12.59 28.38
C ASP A 231 7.61 13.19 27.19
N ILE A 232 8.32 14.30 27.45
CA ILE A 232 9.06 15.06 26.44
C ILE A 232 10.17 14.22 25.80
N ASN A 233 10.88 13.39 26.58
CA ASN A 233 12.02 12.65 26.08
C ASN A 233 11.61 11.54 25.10
N CYS A 234 10.51 10.84 25.38
CA CYS A 234 9.92 9.88 24.45
C CYS A 234 9.55 10.56 23.12
N LEU A 235 8.89 11.72 23.19
CA LEU A 235 8.50 12.47 21.99
C LEU A 235 9.71 12.93 21.17
N LYS A 236 10.75 13.47 21.81
CA LYS A 236 12.00 13.85 21.13
C LYS A 236 12.64 12.66 20.40
N ASN A 237 12.78 11.53 21.10
CA ASN A 237 13.34 10.31 20.52
C ASN A 237 12.50 9.81 19.33
N TRP A 238 11.17 9.87 19.46
CA TRP A 238 10.25 9.51 18.39
C TRP A 238 10.41 10.45 17.18
N TYR A 239 10.45 11.77 17.36
CA TYR A 239 10.65 12.74 16.28
C TYR A 239 11.99 12.53 15.58
N ASN A 240 13.09 12.34 16.33
CA ASN A 240 14.41 12.06 15.76
C ASN A 240 14.41 10.78 14.90
N LYS A 241 13.74 9.74 15.37
CA LYS A 241 13.57 8.49 14.62
C LYS A 241 12.76 8.71 13.33
N GLN A 242 11.65 9.46 13.39
CA GLN A 242 10.87 9.76 12.19
C GLN A 242 11.65 10.61 11.19
N LYS A 243 12.40 11.61 11.66
CA LYS A 243 13.24 12.44 10.80
C LYS A 243 14.26 11.61 10.03
N LEU A 244 14.96 10.71 10.71
CA LEU A 244 15.92 9.79 10.09
C LEU A 244 15.23 8.89 9.05
N ALA A 245 14.08 8.32 9.41
CA ALA A 245 13.31 7.49 8.51
C ALA A 245 12.91 8.29 7.24
N LEU A 246 12.20 9.41 7.39
CA LEU A 246 11.71 10.18 6.24
C LEU A 246 12.83 10.72 5.35
N SER A 247 13.96 11.11 5.93
CA SER A 247 15.14 11.54 5.17
C SER A 247 15.64 10.43 4.24
N ASN A 248 15.59 9.16 4.68
CA ASN A 248 15.94 8.02 3.83
C ASN A 248 14.95 7.85 2.67
N VAL A 249 13.64 8.03 2.87
CA VAL A 249 12.68 7.99 1.73
C VAL A 249 12.99 9.10 0.74
N ILE A 250 13.22 10.33 1.23
CA ILE A 250 13.46 11.49 0.38
C ILE A 250 14.69 11.27 -0.52
N GLN A 251 15.75 10.70 0.03
CA GLN A 251 16.99 10.42 -0.69
C GLN A 251 16.88 9.22 -1.64
N LYS A 252 16.19 8.15 -1.24
CA LYS A 252 16.27 6.82 -1.89
C LYS A 252 15.04 6.44 -2.71
N GLY A 253 13.91 7.10 -2.50
CA GLY A 253 12.67 6.93 -3.28
C GLY A 253 11.80 5.72 -2.91
N TYR A 254 12.13 4.97 -1.85
CA TYR A 254 11.30 3.85 -1.40
C TYR A 254 11.30 3.64 0.12
N MET A 255 10.22 3.05 0.65
CA MET A 255 10.02 2.83 2.08
C MET A 255 10.83 1.65 2.66
N ALA A 256 12.16 1.72 2.67
CA ALA A 256 12.96 0.84 3.53
C ALA A 256 13.21 1.55 4.87
N LEU A 257 12.15 1.77 5.66
CA LEU A 257 12.24 2.75 6.74
C LEU A 257 12.66 2.24 8.11
N ILE A 258 12.37 1.00 8.45
CA ILE A 258 12.84 0.43 9.71
C ILE A 258 12.98 -1.07 9.46
N PRO A 259 14.13 -1.69 9.76
CA PRO A 259 14.22 -3.13 9.82
C PRO A 259 13.11 -3.66 10.73
N VAL A 260 12.25 -4.52 10.21
CA VAL A 260 11.26 -5.23 11.01
C VAL A 260 11.90 -6.49 11.59
N PRO A 261 11.35 -7.07 12.67
CA PRO A 261 11.87 -8.31 13.22
C PRO A 261 12.00 -9.38 12.13
N LEU A 262 13.10 -10.13 12.16
CA LEU A 262 13.33 -11.24 11.24
C LEU A 262 12.18 -12.26 11.37
N PRO A 263 11.55 -12.71 10.27
CA PRO A 263 10.63 -13.83 10.30
C PRO A 263 11.33 -15.08 10.84
N GLU A 264 10.57 -16.03 11.35
CA GLU A 264 11.10 -17.36 11.66
C GLU A 264 11.55 -18.06 10.37
N THR A 265 12.53 -18.95 10.46
CA THR A 265 12.90 -19.78 9.32
C THR A 265 11.72 -20.68 8.95
N GLY A 266 11.33 -20.63 7.68
CA GLY A 266 10.16 -21.33 7.21
C GLY A 266 9.44 -20.55 6.12
N ILE A 267 8.17 -20.88 5.95
CA ILE A 267 7.37 -20.35 4.86
C ILE A 267 6.95 -18.90 5.11
N ILE A 268 6.94 -18.11 4.03
CA ILE A 268 6.49 -16.72 4.04
C ILE A 268 5.27 -16.57 3.14
N GLY A 269 4.24 -15.92 3.68
CA GLY A 269 2.94 -15.79 3.03
C GLY A 269 2.13 -17.08 3.10
N ASN A 270 1.09 -17.16 2.28
CA ASN A 270 0.27 -18.38 2.16
C ASN A 270 0.77 -19.21 0.98
N SER A 271 0.98 -20.50 1.19
CA SER A 271 1.07 -21.49 0.12
C SER A 271 -0.07 -22.49 0.24
N ASN A 272 -0.75 -22.75 -0.88
CA ASN A 272 -1.82 -23.75 -0.94
C ASN A 272 -1.36 -24.96 -1.75
N PHE A 273 -0.34 -25.67 -1.26
CA PHE A 273 0.07 -26.95 -1.84
C PHE A 273 0.46 -27.93 -0.75
N GLU A 274 0.32 -29.22 -1.06
CA GLU A 274 0.84 -30.31 -0.26
C GLU A 274 2.13 -30.81 -0.90
N GLY A 275 3.23 -30.71 -0.17
CA GLY A 275 4.53 -31.17 -0.60
C GLY A 275 4.87 -32.54 -0.03
N VAL A 276 5.53 -33.36 -0.85
CA VAL A 276 5.90 -34.74 -0.50
C VAL A 276 7.40 -35.01 -0.68
N ALA A 277 8.08 -34.21 -1.50
CA ALA A 277 9.46 -34.42 -1.88
C ALA A 277 10.40 -33.47 -1.10
N PRO A 278 11.41 -33.96 -0.38
CA PRO A 278 12.14 -33.15 0.60
C PRO A 278 13.17 -32.21 -0.06
N LEU A 279 13.17 -30.94 0.38
CA LEU A 279 14.18 -29.94 0.09
C LEU A 279 14.78 -29.44 1.42
N GLN A 280 16.10 -29.57 1.54
CA GLN A 280 16.89 -28.99 2.61
C GLN A 280 17.75 -27.84 2.08
N VAL A 281 17.74 -26.70 2.75
CA VAL A 281 18.59 -25.54 2.43
C VAL A 281 19.41 -25.18 3.65
N LYS A 282 20.74 -25.23 3.49
CA LYS A 282 21.71 -24.81 4.50
C LYS A 282 22.31 -23.47 4.09
N ILE A 283 22.44 -22.56 5.05
CA ILE A 283 23.08 -21.26 4.86
C ILE A 283 24.25 -21.09 5.85
N PRO A 284 25.12 -20.07 5.69
CA PRO A 284 26.21 -19.81 6.62
C PRO A 284 25.73 -19.63 8.08
N LEU A 285 26.59 -20.03 9.03
CA LEU A 285 26.33 -19.88 10.47
C LEU A 285 26.15 -18.43 10.93
N THR A 286 26.84 -17.51 10.27
CA THR A 286 26.85 -16.09 10.59
C THR A 286 26.75 -15.27 9.32
N GLY A 287 26.21 -14.05 9.42
CA GLY A 287 26.16 -13.10 8.33
C GLY A 287 24.73 -12.81 7.90
N ASP A 288 24.45 -12.98 6.62
CA ASP A 288 23.21 -12.57 6.00
C ASP A 288 22.08 -13.58 6.22
N SER A 289 20.86 -13.07 6.31
CA SER A 289 19.65 -13.89 6.22
C SER A 289 19.27 -14.07 4.76
N TYR A 290 18.48 -15.11 4.46
CA TYR A 290 18.10 -15.46 3.09
C TYR A 290 16.59 -15.43 2.92
N PHE A 291 16.14 -14.93 1.78
CA PHE A 291 14.75 -15.00 1.33
C PHE A 291 14.70 -15.71 -0.02
N LEU A 292 14.11 -16.90 -0.05
CA LEU A 292 14.02 -17.76 -1.22
C LEU A 292 12.67 -17.56 -1.92
N LYS A 293 12.67 -17.61 -3.24
CA LYS A 293 11.50 -17.79 -4.10
C LYS A 293 11.68 -19.06 -4.92
N ILE A 294 10.72 -19.97 -4.80
CA ILE A 294 10.66 -21.19 -5.61
C ILE A 294 9.65 -20.96 -6.73
N THR A 295 10.09 -21.19 -7.96
CA THR A 295 9.25 -21.05 -9.16
C THR A 295 9.34 -22.29 -10.02
N ASN A 296 8.26 -22.62 -10.74
CA ASN A 296 8.32 -23.64 -11.77
C ASN A 296 9.41 -23.28 -12.81
N ALA A 297 10.24 -24.26 -13.16
CA ALA A 297 11.42 -24.03 -14.00
C ALA A 297 11.10 -23.62 -15.44
N TYR A 298 9.91 -23.99 -15.94
CA TYR A 298 9.51 -23.76 -17.33
C TYR A 298 8.49 -22.63 -17.46
N THR A 299 7.52 -22.55 -16.56
CA THR A 299 6.47 -21.52 -16.61
C THR A 299 6.85 -20.24 -15.86
N ASN A 300 7.89 -20.29 -15.01
CA ASN A 300 8.21 -19.25 -14.01
C ASN A 300 7.06 -18.94 -13.04
N GLU A 301 6.06 -19.81 -12.96
CA GLU A 301 4.96 -19.69 -12.02
C GLU A 301 5.48 -19.79 -10.59
N TYR A 302 5.03 -18.87 -9.74
CA TYR A 302 5.41 -18.81 -8.34
C TYR A 302 4.78 -19.96 -7.55
N LEU A 303 5.60 -20.67 -6.76
CA LEU A 303 5.14 -21.74 -5.88
C LEU A 303 5.06 -21.27 -4.42
N ALA A 304 6.20 -20.86 -3.85
CA ALA A 304 6.32 -20.41 -2.46
C ALA A 304 7.56 -19.55 -2.24
N SER A 305 7.53 -18.81 -1.13
CA SER A 305 8.68 -18.09 -0.60
C SER A 305 9.02 -18.60 0.79
N TYR A 306 10.31 -18.57 1.12
CA TYR A 306 10.81 -19.00 2.42
C TYR A 306 11.80 -17.98 2.97
N PHE A 307 11.80 -17.80 4.28
CA PHE A 307 12.83 -17.04 4.98
C PHE A 307 13.75 -18.01 5.71
N ILE A 308 15.03 -17.66 5.81
CA ILE A 308 16.04 -18.43 6.56
C ILE A 308 16.90 -17.45 7.36
N ARG A 309 16.87 -17.59 8.69
CA ARG A 309 17.73 -16.83 9.61
C ARG A 309 19.15 -17.39 9.61
N PRO A 310 20.18 -16.55 9.89
CA PRO A 310 21.57 -16.99 9.89
C PRO A 310 21.78 -18.20 10.82
N GLY A 311 22.48 -19.23 10.32
CA GLY A 311 22.75 -20.46 11.04
C GLY A 311 21.59 -21.45 11.19
N GLU A 312 20.39 -21.14 10.71
CA GLU A 312 19.27 -22.08 10.68
C GLU A 312 19.24 -22.87 9.35
N ILE A 313 18.58 -24.04 9.39
CA ILE A 313 18.39 -24.91 8.22
C ILE A 313 16.92 -24.93 7.88
N LEU A 314 16.58 -24.69 6.61
CA LEU A 314 15.23 -24.85 6.11
C LEU A 314 15.02 -26.29 5.66
N ASN A 315 14.03 -26.98 6.23
CA ASN A 315 13.58 -28.30 5.79
C ASN A 315 12.10 -28.21 5.39
N VAL A 316 11.80 -28.43 4.11
CA VAL A 316 10.44 -28.32 3.56
C VAL A 316 10.19 -29.43 2.57
N ASN A 317 8.92 -29.77 2.36
CA ASN A 317 8.52 -30.68 1.28
C ASN A 317 7.88 -29.87 0.16
N LEU A 318 8.25 -30.17 -1.07
CA LEU A 318 7.69 -29.59 -2.29
C LEU A 318 6.84 -30.62 -3.04
N PRO A 319 5.87 -30.17 -3.86
CA PRO A 319 5.18 -31.08 -4.76
C PRO A 319 6.15 -31.63 -5.81
N VAL A 320 5.75 -32.73 -6.44
CA VAL A 320 6.48 -33.28 -7.60
C VAL A 320 6.45 -32.24 -8.72
N GLY A 321 7.62 -32.00 -9.33
CA GLY A 321 7.78 -31.00 -10.38
C GLY A 321 9.24 -30.56 -10.58
N SER A 322 9.41 -29.66 -11.54
CA SER A 322 10.71 -29.05 -11.86
C SER A 322 10.73 -27.59 -11.42
N TYR A 323 11.67 -27.23 -10.55
CA TYR A 323 11.74 -25.88 -9.98
C TYR A 323 13.10 -25.22 -10.16
N THR A 324 13.09 -23.90 -10.22
CA THR A 324 14.27 -23.05 -10.03
C THR A 324 14.14 -22.29 -8.72
N ILE A 325 15.28 -22.05 -8.07
CA ILE A 325 15.34 -21.30 -6.82
C ILE A 325 15.99 -19.96 -7.10
N LYS A 326 15.32 -18.87 -6.74
CA LYS A 326 15.92 -17.55 -6.62
C LYS A 326 16.08 -17.25 -5.14
N TYR A 327 17.13 -16.52 -4.78
CA TYR A 327 17.29 -16.05 -3.41
C TYR A 327 17.79 -14.60 -3.37
N ALA A 328 17.30 -13.89 -2.38
CA ALA A 328 17.80 -12.60 -1.93
C ALA A 328 18.51 -12.81 -0.58
N LEU A 329 19.57 -12.05 -0.31
CA LEU A 329 20.24 -12.07 0.99
C LEU A 329 20.67 -10.68 1.45
N GLY A 330 20.72 -10.51 2.78
CA GLY A 330 21.27 -9.33 3.43
C GLY A 330 21.09 -9.36 4.95
N LYS A 331 21.61 -8.32 5.62
CA LYS A 331 21.68 -8.26 7.10
C LYS A 331 20.37 -7.83 7.75
N GLU A 332 19.72 -6.81 7.21
CA GLU A 332 18.55 -6.18 7.80
C GLU A 332 17.31 -6.49 7.00
N TRP A 333 16.21 -6.87 7.65
CA TRP A 333 14.97 -7.25 6.97
C TRP A 333 13.94 -6.12 7.00
N TYR A 334 13.45 -5.72 5.84
CA TYR A 334 12.49 -4.62 5.63
C TYR A 334 11.10 -5.12 5.19
N GLY A 335 10.87 -6.44 5.25
CA GLY A 335 9.61 -7.09 4.84
C GLY A 335 9.61 -7.56 3.39
N GLU A 336 8.64 -8.38 3.00
CA GLU A 336 8.60 -9.09 1.69
C GLU A 336 8.68 -8.18 0.45
N LYS A 337 8.22 -6.93 0.59
CA LYS A 337 8.26 -5.94 -0.51
C LYS A 337 9.66 -5.39 -0.75
N TYR A 338 10.41 -5.13 0.32
CA TYR A 338 11.70 -4.44 0.29
C TYR A 338 12.89 -5.36 0.59
N LEU A 339 12.61 -6.59 1.03
CA LEU A 339 13.55 -7.64 1.38
C LEU A 339 14.63 -7.13 2.33
N PHE A 340 15.88 -7.04 1.86
CA PHE A 340 17.01 -6.61 2.67
C PHE A 340 17.46 -5.16 2.39
N GLY A 341 16.59 -4.36 1.75
CA GLY A 341 16.87 -2.96 1.43
C GLY A 341 17.77 -2.79 0.20
N GLU A 342 18.50 -1.67 0.12
CA GLU A 342 19.39 -1.32 -1.03
C GLU A 342 20.50 -2.33 -1.27
N ASN A 343 21.03 -2.90 -0.19
CA ASN A 343 22.14 -3.83 -0.24
C ASN A 343 21.67 -5.27 -0.44
N THR A 344 20.41 -5.47 -0.85
CA THR A 344 19.91 -6.80 -1.18
C THR A 344 20.71 -7.37 -2.35
N TYR A 345 21.41 -8.47 -2.10
CA TYR A 345 22.02 -9.26 -3.16
C TYR A 345 21.00 -10.27 -3.68
N TYR A 346 20.87 -10.39 -5.00
CA TYR A 346 19.92 -11.29 -5.64
C TYR A 346 20.65 -12.30 -6.53
N ALA A 347 20.23 -13.56 -6.47
CA ALA A 347 20.77 -14.61 -7.32
C ALA A 347 19.71 -15.64 -7.69
N LYS A 348 20.01 -16.42 -8.73
CA LYS A 348 19.21 -17.55 -9.21
C LYS A 348 20.11 -18.76 -9.37
N THR A 349 19.64 -19.94 -8.97
CA THR A 349 20.34 -21.20 -9.22
C THR A 349 20.37 -21.52 -10.71
N ASP A 350 21.52 -21.94 -11.21
CA ASP A 350 21.67 -22.35 -12.62
C ASP A 350 21.09 -23.76 -12.87
N GLN A 351 20.99 -24.55 -11.80
CA GLN A 351 20.41 -25.89 -11.82
C GLN A 351 18.87 -25.87 -11.70
N ILE A 352 18.22 -26.77 -12.44
CA ILE A 352 16.81 -27.13 -12.26
C ILE A 352 16.71 -28.31 -11.29
N PHE A 353 15.85 -28.18 -10.28
CA PHE A 353 15.59 -29.21 -9.28
C PHE A 353 14.36 -30.00 -9.68
N ASN A 354 14.56 -31.27 -10.06
CA ASN A 354 13.50 -32.17 -10.48
C ASN A 354 13.10 -33.09 -9.33
N PHE A 355 11.93 -32.86 -8.74
CA PHE A 355 11.31 -33.70 -7.72
C PHE A 355 10.33 -34.65 -8.39
N GLN A 356 10.49 -35.95 -8.17
CA GLN A 356 9.77 -37.03 -8.82
C GLN A 356 9.69 -38.25 -7.90
N PHE A 357 8.67 -39.07 -8.14
CA PHE A 357 8.52 -40.36 -7.48
C PHE A 357 9.17 -41.44 -8.35
N ASN A 358 10.08 -42.23 -7.78
CA ASN A 358 10.77 -43.31 -8.52
C ASN A 358 10.07 -44.67 -8.44
N GLY A 359 8.88 -44.73 -7.84
CA GLY A 359 8.13 -45.97 -7.59
C GLY A 359 8.19 -46.44 -6.13
N TYR A 360 9.18 -45.99 -5.35
CA TYR A 360 9.36 -46.37 -3.95
C TYR A 360 9.45 -45.15 -3.02
N GLU A 361 10.15 -44.10 -3.46
CA GLU A 361 10.38 -42.88 -2.70
C GLU A 361 10.34 -41.63 -3.59
N TYR A 362 10.18 -40.48 -2.96
CA TYR A 362 10.37 -39.19 -3.60
C TYR A 362 11.83 -38.82 -3.51
N ASN A 363 12.45 -38.46 -4.63
CA ASN A 363 13.79 -37.89 -4.57
C ASN A 363 13.77 -36.49 -3.92
N GLY A 364 14.87 -36.12 -3.28
CA GLY A 364 15.01 -34.83 -2.61
C GLY A 364 16.34 -34.18 -2.90
N TYR A 365 16.49 -32.93 -2.46
CA TYR A 365 17.72 -32.16 -2.63
C TYR A 365 18.17 -31.55 -1.30
N SER A 366 19.48 -31.54 -1.07
CA SER A 366 20.12 -30.75 -0.03
C SER A 366 21.04 -29.75 -0.70
N ILE A 367 20.79 -28.45 -0.51
CA ILE A 367 21.55 -27.36 -1.12
C ILE A 367 22.23 -26.51 -0.05
N GLU A 368 23.45 -26.05 -0.36
CA GLU A 368 24.22 -25.13 0.49
C GLU A 368 24.38 -23.79 -0.23
N LEU A 369 23.75 -22.74 0.29
CA LEU A 369 23.85 -21.38 -0.27
C LEU A 369 25.05 -20.64 0.31
N ILE A 370 26.22 -21.27 0.31
CA ILE A 370 27.47 -20.74 0.85
C ILE A 370 28.40 -20.40 -0.31
N GLN A 371 28.87 -19.16 -0.39
CA GLN A 371 29.86 -18.78 -1.40
C GLN A 371 31.20 -19.45 -1.06
N ARG A 372 31.58 -20.47 -1.83
CA ARG A 372 32.86 -21.18 -1.71
C ARG A 372 33.50 -21.38 -3.07
N GLN A 373 34.83 -21.36 -3.13
CA GLN A 373 35.55 -21.87 -4.31
C GLN A 373 35.20 -23.36 -4.48
N ASN A 374 34.78 -23.75 -5.68
CA ASN A 374 34.29 -25.10 -6.00
C ASN A 374 33.01 -25.55 -5.25
N GLY A 375 32.12 -24.62 -4.91
CA GLY A 375 30.79 -24.95 -4.38
C GLY A 375 29.95 -25.78 -5.36
N ASN A 376 29.16 -26.71 -4.82
CA ASN A 376 28.38 -27.68 -5.61
C ASN A 376 27.13 -27.08 -6.29
N LEU A 377 26.73 -25.87 -5.90
CA LEU A 377 25.59 -25.16 -6.48
C LEU A 377 26.06 -23.90 -7.19
N LYS A 378 25.93 -23.88 -8.52
CA LYS A 378 26.17 -22.68 -9.31
C LYS A 378 24.94 -21.78 -9.29
N SER A 379 25.17 -20.48 -9.09
CA SER A 379 24.15 -19.45 -9.12
C SER A 379 24.64 -18.25 -9.92
N SER A 380 23.73 -17.66 -10.69
CA SER A 380 23.94 -16.43 -11.42
C SER A 380 23.36 -15.24 -10.67
N ASN A 381 24.08 -14.11 -10.66
CA ASN A 381 23.58 -12.85 -10.14
C ASN A 381 22.42 -12.35 -11.03
N ILE A 382 21.35 -11.87 -10.41
CA ILE A 382 20.18 -11.30 -11.09
C ILE A 382 19.85 -9.93 -10.50
N ASN A 383 19.06 -9.12 -11.20
CA ASN A 383 18.60 -7.83 -10.66
C ASN A 383 17.25 -7.95 -9.94
N LYS A 384 16.86 -6.90 -9.21
CA LYS A 384 15.58 -6.82 -8.49
C LYS A 384 14.35 -7.10 -9.37
N ASN A 385 14.37 -6.69 -10.63
CA ASN A 385 13.25 -6.90 -11.57
C ASN A 385 13.17 -8.34 -12.07
N GLN A 386 14.29 -9.06 -12.06
CA GLN A 386 14.37 -10.48 -12.41
C GLN A 386 14.02 -11.40 -11.23
N PHE A 387 14.02 -10.88 -9.99
CA PHE A 387 13.73 -11.65 -8.78
C PHE A 387 12.23 -11.83 -8.55
#